data_AF-A0A5J6Q268-F1
#
_entry.id   AF-A0A5J6Q268-F1
#
_cell.length_a   1.000
_cell.length_b   1.000
_cell.length_c   1.000
_cell.angle_alpha   90.00
_cell.angle_beta   90.00
_cell.angle_gamma   90.00
#
_symmetry.space_group_name_H-M   'P 1'
#
loop_
_entity.id
_entity.type
_entity.pdbx_description
1 polymer ?
#
loop_
_entity_poly.entity_id
_entity_poly.type
_entity_poly.pdbx_seq_one_letter_code
_entity_poly.pdbx_strand_id
1 'polypeptide(L)'
;MPIPGPILSLVLGMALVLAALWLGDNVQLLPIDASTNAPIYDELFQVLFTIGAVLFLGVLGLLLFSLIRFRRREGDHGDGVAIEGNLQLEVFWTAVPAIVVLFVGLYSYDIYDRMGGMAPLGHDHGAAHDASGHSEKIWGGIGGGWPPSEGSESSSGPSGAFVSSETPSAADGPVAVEVTAMQFAFIFNYPGPGFVSGELHVPANRPVSLLMNSKDVIHAFWVPEFRIKQDVIPGQPTVVSFTATRPGRYPIVCAELCGPYHGGMRSTVVVEEPEAYDAWLAANAPATLAQAAPALEG
;
A
#
# COMPACT_ATOMS: atom_id res chain seq x y z
N MET A 1 5.87 39.08 -35.84
CA MET A 1 4.79 38.33 -36.54
C MET A 1 3.96 37.65 -35.46
N PRO A 2 2.62 37.71 -35.50
CA PRO A 2 1.80 36.99 -34.52
C PRO A 2 2.05 35.49 -34.67
N ILE A 3 2.23 34.80 -33.54
CA ILE A 3 2.40 33.34 -33.51
C ILE A 3 1.09 32.71 -33.97
N PRO A 4 1.10 31.74 -34.91
CA PRO A 4 -0.10 31.01 -35.29
C PRO A 4 -0.81 30.39 -34.08
N GLY A 5 -2.13 30.55 -34.00
CA GLY A 5 -2.96 30.02 -32.92
C GLY A 5 -2.68 28.55 -32.55
N PRO A 6 -2.53 27.63 -33.54
CA PRO A 6 -2.20 26.23 -33.26
C PRO A 6 -0.85 26.02 -32.56
N ILE A 7 0.15 26.85 -32.87
CA ILE A 7 1.48 26.77 -32.25
C ILE A 7 1.37 27.24 -30.79
N LEU A 8 0.58 28.29 -30.52
CA LEU A 8 0.36 28.76 -29.16
C LEU A 8 -0.36 27.72 -28.30
N SER A 9 -1.42 27.07 -28.80
CA SER A 9 -2.13 26.03 -28.06
C SER A 9 -1.25 24.81 -27.78
N LEU A 10 -0.40 24.43 -28.74
CA LEU A 10 0.55 23.33 -28.56
C LEU A 10 1.58 23.66 -27.47
N VAL A 11 2.16 24.86 -27.51
CA VAL A 11 3.15 25.31 -26.51
C VAL A 11 2.53 25.39 -25.12
N LEU A 12 1.30 25.90 -24.99
CA LEU A 12 0.58 25.94 -23.71
C LEU A 12 0.28 24.53 -23.18
N GLY A 13 -0.16 23.62 -24.05
CA GLY A 13 -0.38 22.22 -23.67
C GLY A 13 0.91 21.53 -23.22
N MET A 14 2.02 21.75 -23.93
CA MET A 14 3.33 21.22 -23.55
C MET A 14 3.80 21.78 -22.20
N ALA A 15 3.69 23.10 -22.01
CA ALA A 15 4.05 23.74 -20.76
C ALA A 15 3.20 23.22 -19.58
N LEU A 16 1.90 23.00 -19.80
CA LEU A 16 1.01 22.41 -18.81
C LEU A 16 1.45 20.99 -18.40
N VAL A 17 1.77 20.13 -19.37
CA VAL A 17 2.22 18.76 -19.11
C VAL A 17 3.57 18.77 -18.38
N LEU A 18 4.52 19.59 -18.82
CA LEU A 18 5.83 19.71 -18.16
C LEU A 18 5.71 20.25 -16.73
N ALA A 19 4.84 21.23 -16.50
CA ALA A 19 4.58 21.76 -15.17
C ALA A 19 3.94 20.71 -14.25
N ALA A 20 3.01 19.90 -14.77
CA ALA A 20 2.38 18.83 -14.02
C ALA A 20 3.35 17.68 -13.71
N LEU A 21 4.21 17.29 -14.65
CA LEU A 21 5.28 16.31 -14.43
C LEU A 21 6.24 16.79 -13.34
N TRP A 22 6.69 18.04 -13.45
CA TRP A 22 7.52 18.67 -12.42
C TRP A 22 6.81 18.66 -11.05
N LEU A 23 5.52 18.98 -11.00
CA LEU A 23 4.76 18.96 -9.76
C LEU A 23 4.67 17.55 -9.16
N GLY A 24 4.41 16.53 -10.00
CA GLY A 24 4.34 15.14 -9.57
C GLY A 24 5.65 14.61 -8.97
N ASP A 25 6.78 15.02 -9.54
CA ASP A 25 8.10 14.56 -9.09
C ASP A 25 8.60 15.30 -7.84
N ASN A 26 8.16 16.55 -7.63
CA ASN A 26 8.71 17.43 -6.60
C ASN A 26 7.80 17.60 -5.37
N VAL A 27 6.52 17.22 -5.44
CA VAL A 27 5.58 17.37 -4.32
C VAL A 27 5.40 16.04 -3.59
N GLN A 28 6.01 15.94 -2.41
CA GLN A 28 5.87 14.79 -1.51
C GLN A 28 4.62 14.94 -0.63
N LEU A 29 3.50 14.36 -1.07
CA LEU A 29 2.25 14.33 -0.29
C LEU A 29 2.17 13.15 0.67
N LEU A 30 2.88 12.07 0.37
CA LEU A 30 2.78 10.84 1.12
C LEU A 30 3.86 10.78 2.21
N PRO A 31 3.59 10.13 3.36
CA PRO A 31 4.61 9.92 4.37
C PRO A 31 5.69 8.97 3.86
N ILE A 32 6.81 8.96 4.56
CA ILE A 32 7.99 8.15 4.22
C ILE A 32 7.63 6.68 3.96
N ASP A 33 8.29 6.10 2.97
CA ASP A 33 8.19 4.69 2.61
C ASP A 33 8.92 3.81 3.63
N ALA A 34 8.22 2.88 4.28
CA ALA A 34 8.82 2.01 5.29
C ALA A 34 8.47 0.52 5.12
N SER A 35 7.94 0.14 3.96
CA SER A 35 7.70 -1.25 3.57
C SER A 35 8.12 -1.49 2.11
N THR A 36 8.26 -2.75 1.74
CA THR A 36 8.49 -3.16 0.34
C THR A 36 7.34 -2.78 -0.61
N ASN A 37 6.11 -2.65 -0.08
CA ASN A 37 4.94 -2.27 -0.88
C ASN A 37 4.83 -0.76 -1.10
N ALA A 38 5.35 0.04 -0.17
CA ALA A 38 5.21 1.49 -0.21
C ALA A 38 5.64 2.13 -1.54
N PRO A 39 6.84 1.86 -2.09
CA PRO A 39 7.26 2.45 -3.37
C PRO A 39 6.36 2.05 -4.55
N ILE A 40 5.78 0.83 -4.53
CA ILE A 40 4.90 0.34 -5.60
C ILE A 40 3.59 1.15 -5.62
N TYR A 41 3.01 1.43 -4.45
CA TYR A 41 1.85 2.31 -4.34
C TYR A 41 2.18 3.75 -4.73
N ASP A 42 3.36 4.23 -4.34
CA ASP A 42 3.79 5.61 -4.59
C ASP A 42 3.98 5.86 -6.10
N GLU A 43 4.46 4.88 -6.88
CA GLU A 43 4.48 4.92 -8.36
C GLU A 43 3.09 5.20 -8.94
N LEU A 44 2.07 4.44 -8.51
CA LEU A 44 0.69 4.62 -8.95
C LEU A 44 0.14 5.98 -8.57
N PHE A 45 0.38 6.40 -7.33
CA PHE A 45 -0.04 7.70 -6.83
C PHE A 45 0.57 8.85 -7.63
N GLN A 46 1.87 8.79 -7.94
CA GLN A 46 2.57 9.83 -8.70
C GLN A 46 2.00 9.99 -10.12
N VAL A 47 1.69 8.88 -10.80
CA VAL A 47 1.04 8.90 -12.12
C VAL A 47 -0.36 9.53 -12.03
N LEU A 48 -1.19 9.07 -11.10
CA LEU A 48 -2.55 9.58 -10.89
C LEU A 48 -2.54 11.07 -10.53
N PHE A 49 -1.66 11.48 -9.63
CA PHE A 49 -1.51 12.86 -9.20
C PHE A 49 -1.07 13.76 -10.36
N THR A 50 -0.11 13.31 -11.18
CA THR A 50 0.35 14.04 -12.37
C THR A 50 -0.79 14.24 -13.37
N ILE A 51 -1.55 13.19 -13.70
CA ILE A 51 -2.71 13.29 -14.60
C ILE A 51 -3.75 14.24 -14.00
N GLY A 52 -4.05 14.10 -12.71
CA GLY A 52 -4.95 14.99 -11.98
C GLY A 52 -4.50 16.45 -12.01
N ALA A 53 -3.20 16.72 -11.88
CA ALA A 53 -2.63 18.05 -11.95
C ALA A 53 -2.78 18.66 -13.36
N VAL A 54 -2.54 17.89 -14.43
CA VAL A 54 -2.79 18.35 -15.81
C VAL A 54 -4.26 18.75 -15.99
N LEU A 55 -5.19 17.89 -15.57
CA LEU A 55 -6.63 18.16 -15.70
C LEU A 55 -7.06 19.35 -14.86
N PHE A 56 -6.64 19.41 -13.60
CA PHE A 56 -6.97 20.50 -12.68
C PHE A 56 -6.46 21.84 -13.18
N LEU A 57 -5.16 21.94 -13.52
CA LEU A 57 -4.55 23.17 -14.01
C LEU A 57 -5.11 23.56 -15.38
N GLY A 58 -5.40 22.59 -16.25
CA GLY A 58 -6.01 22.83 -17.56
C GLY A 58 -7.42 23.41 -17.45
N VAL A 59 -8.30 22.77 -16.66
CA VAL A 59 -9.67 23.25 -16.42
C VAL A 59 -9.66 24.58 -15.69
N LEU A 60 -8.86 24.73 -14.62
CA LEU A 60 -8.74 25.98 -13.88
C LEU A 60 -8.23 27.10 -14.78
N GLY A 61 -7.21 26.85 -15.61
CA GLY A 61 -6.68 27.81 -16.57
C GLY A 61 -7.73 28.25 -17.59
N LEU A 62 -8.51 27.31 -18.14
CA LEU A 62 -9.59 27.61 -19.07
C LEU A 62 -10.72 28.42 -18.40
N LEU A 63 -11.08 28.10 -17.16
CA LEU A 63 -12.07 28.84 -16.38
C LEU A 63 -11.59 30.27 -16.09
N LEU A 64 -10.35 30.43 -15.63
CA LEU A 64 -9.76 31.75 -15.38
C LEU A 64 -9.66 32.58 -16.66
N PHE A 65 -9.23 31.96 -17.77
CA PHE A 65 -9.24 32.59 -19.08
C PHE A 65 -10.64 33.06 -19.45
N SER A 66 -11.65 32.20 -19.27
CA SER A 66 -13.04 32.53 -19.58
C SER A 66 -13.54 33.71 -18.75
N LEU A 67 -13.29 33.68 -17.44
CA LEU A 67 -13.66 34.76 -16.52
C LEU A 67 -12.99 36.09 -16.85
N ILE A 68 -11.73 36.08 -17.32
CA ILE A 68 -11.01 37.33 -17.65
C ILE A 68 -11.40 37.83 -19.04
N ARG A 69 -11.47 36.93 -20.02
CA ARG A 69 -11.63 37.27 -21.44
C ARG A 69 -13.09 37.52 -21.84
N PHE A 70 -14.03 36.81 -21.22
CA PHE A 70 -15.47 36.88 -21.53
C PHE A 70 -16.29 37.52 -20.40
N ARG A 71 -15.66 38.17 -19.43
CA ARG A 71 -16.35 39.03 -18.46
C ARG A 71 -17.07 40.18 -19.16
N ARG A 72 -18.33 40.40 -18.77
CA ARG A 72 -19.13 41.56 -19.16
C ARG A 72 -18.48 42.87 -18.71
N ARG A 73 -18.33 43.82 -19.64
CA ARG A 73 -17.77 45.16 -19.37
C ARG A 73 -18.89 46.18 -19.21
N GLU A 74 -18.56 47.31 -18.57
CA GLU A 74 -19.51 48.42 -18.47
C GLU A 74 -19.90 48.91 -19.87
N GLY A 75 -21.22 49.08 -20.09
CA GLY A 75 -21.78 49.46 -21.39
C GLY A 75 -21.98 48.30 -22.37
N ASP A 76 -21.59 47.07 -22.02
CA ASP A 76 -21.91 45.88 -22.80
C ASP A 76 -23.32 45.38 -22.44
N HIS A 77 -24.24 45.49 -23.38
CA HIS A 77 -25.64 45.09 -23.24
C HIS A 77 -26.05 43.97 -24.20
N GLY A 78 -25.13 43.50 -25.05
CA GLY A 78 -25.37 42.39 -25.96
C GLY A 78 -25.16 41.03 -25.29
N ASP A 79 -25.78 40.01 -25.86
CA ASP A 79 -25.47 38.62 -25.53
C ASP A 79 -24.25 38.14 -26.32
N GLY A 80 -23.59 37.09 -25.83
CA GLY A 80 -22.51 36.43 -26.55
C GLY A 80 -22.98 35.79 -27.87
N VAL A 81 -22.05 35.53 -28.78
CA VAL A 81 -22.36 34.82 -30.03
C VAL A 81 -22.89 33.42 -29.69
N ALA A 82 -24.08 33.08 -30.21
CA ALA A 82 -24.64 31.73 -30.10
C ALA A 82 -23.88 30.78 -31.05
N ILE A 83 -22.88 30.09 -30.51
CA ILE A 83 -22.13 29.05 -31.20
C ILE A 83 -22.64 27.71 -30.70
N GLU A 84 -23.12 26.88 -31.62
CA GLU A 84 -23.67 25.56 -31.30
C GLU A 84 -22.92 24.48 -32.09
N GLY A 85 -22.53 23.43 -31.37
CA GLY A 85 -21.88 22.25 -31.94
C GLY A 85 -20.43 22.45 -32.37
N ASN A 86 -19.63 21.41 -32.22
CA ASN A 86 -18.34 21.26 -32.88
C ASN A 86 -17.92 19.80 -32.80
N LEU A 87 -18.24 19.00 -33.83
CA LEU A 87 -17.97 17.56 -33.82
C LEU A 87 -16.49 17.24 -33.56
N GLN A 88 -15.56 18.04 -34.07
CA GLN A 88 -14.13 17.79 -33.88
C GLN A 88 -13.72 17.95 -32.41
N LEU A 89 -14.24 18.99 -31.75
CA LEU A 89 -13.96 19.26 -30.34
C LEU A 89 -14.69 18.23 -29.45
N GLU A 90 -15.91 17.85 -29.82
CA GLU A 90 -16.71 16.80 -29.17
C GLU A 90 -16.01 15.45 -29.17
N VAL A 91 -15.50 15.03 -30.33
CA VAL A 91 -14.70 13.81 -30.47
C VAL A 91 -13.42 13.91 -29.64
N PHE A 92 -12.75 15.06 -29.65
CA PHE A 92 -11.51 15.26 -28.91
C PHE A 92 -11.70 15.11 -27.39
N TRP A 93 -12.66 15.82 -26.78
CA TRP A 93 -12.88 15.74 -25.33
C TRP A 93 -13.55 14.43 -24.88
N THR A 94 -14.06 13.62 -25.80
CA THR A 94 -14.59 12.29 -25.50
C THR A 94 -13.49 11.24 -25.59
N ALA A 95 -12.67 11.31 -26.65
CA ALA A 95 -11.58 10.36 -26.88
C ALA A 95 -10.45 10.50 -25.86
N VAL A 96 -10.05 11.72 -25.50
CA VAL A 96 -8.93 11.94 -24.57
C VAL A 96 -9.20 11.33 -23.19
N PRO A 97 -10.32 11.61 -22.49
CA PRO A 97 -10.62 10.98 -21.21
C PRO A 97 -10.80 9.46 -21.32
N ALA A 98 -11.40 8.96 -22.40
CA ALA A 98 -11.55 7.52 -22.60
C ALA A 98 -10.19 6.81 -22.69
N ILE A 99 -9.22 7.39 -23.41
CA ILE A 99 -7.84 6.87 -23.49
C ILE A 99 -7.15 6.96 -22.13
N VAL A 100 -7.28 8.08 -21.42
CA VAL A 100 -6.68 8.28 -20.09
C VAL A 100 -7.21 7.24 -19.09
N VAL A 101 -8.52 7.02 -19.05
CA VAL A 101 -9.14 6.01 -18.16
C VAL A 101 -8.69 4.60 -18.53
N LEU A 102 -8.63 4.27 -19.83
CA LEU A 102 -8.13 2.97 -20.27
C LEU A 102 -6.68 2.74 -19.84
N PHE A 103 -5.82 3.75 -20.02
CA PHE A 103 -4.43 3.69 -19.57
C PHE A 103 -4.32 3.51 -18.05
N VAL A 104 -5.02 4.34 -17.27
CA VAL A 104 -5.02 4.26 -15.80
C VAL A 104 -5.53 2.90 -15.34
N GLY A 105 -6.56 2.34 -15.96
CA GLY A 105 -7.08 1.02 -15.62
C GLY A 105 -6.07 -0.10 -15.84
N LEU A 106 -5.40 -0.13 -16.99
CA LEU A 106 -4.37 -1.14 -17.29
C LEU A 106 -3.15 -1.00 -16.37
N TYR A 107 -2.70 0.23 -16.12
CA TYR A 107 -1.57 0.50 -15.24
C TYR A 107 -1.88 0.16 -13.77
N SER A 108 -3.11 0.47 -13.31
CA SER A 108 -3.54 0.11 -11.96
C SER A 108 -3.62 -1.41 -11.77
N TYR A 109 -4.03 -2.15 -12.80
CA TYR A 109 -4.06 -3.61 -12.76
C TYR A 109 -2.64 -4.22 -12.68
N ASP A 110 -1.68 -3.70 -13.43
CA ASP A 110 -0.27 -4.12 -13.35
C ASP A 110 0.29 -3.93 -11.92
N ILE A 111 0.06 -2.75 -11.33
CA ILE A 111 0.44 -2.45 -9.95
C ILE A 111 -0.26 -3.40 -8.97
N TYR A 112 -1.56 -3.65 -9.15
CA TYR A 112 -2.33 -4.58 -8.33
C TYR A 112 -1.75 -6.01 -8.36
N ASP A 113 -1.36 -6.50 -9.54
CA ASP A 113 -0.76 -7.84 -9.70
C ASP A 113 0.63 -7.92 -9.06
N ARG A 114 1.47 -6.88 -9.20
CA ARG A 114 2.77 -6.75 -8.51
C ARG A 114 2.63 -6.79 -6.98
N MET A 115 1.51 -6.31 -6.45
CA MET A 115 1.17 -6.34 -5.01
C MET A 115 0.44 -7.62 -4.60
N GLY A 116 0.59 -8.71 -5.35
CA GLY A 116 0.08 -10.04 -4.98
C GLY A 116 -1.27 -10.41 -5.60
N GLY A 117 -1.93 -9.48 -6.30
CA GLY A 117 -3.09 -9.76 -7.15
C GLY A 117 -4.28 -10.41 -6.44
N MET A 118 -5.20 -10.97 -7.24
CA MET A 118 -6.25 -11.84 -6.69
C MET A 118 -5.63 -13.21 -6.41
N ALA A 119 -5.63 -13.65 -5.15
CA ALA A 119 -5.51 -15.08 -4.89
C ALA A 119 -6.77 -15.76 -5.48
N PRO A 120 -6.63 -16.88 -6.22
CA PRO A 120 -7.81 -17.66 -6.58
C PRO A 120 -8.54 -18.03 -5.29
N LEU A 121 -9.83 -17.67 -5.19
CA LEU A 121 -10.73 -18.13 -4.13
C LEU A 121 -10.99 -19.63 -4.36
N GLY A 122 -9.97 -20.46 -4.11
CA GLY A 122 -10.08 -21.91 -4.14
C GLY A 122 -11.00 -22.34 -3.00
N HIS A 123 -12.25 -22.65 -3.33
CA HIS A 123 -13.10 -23.49 -2.49
C HIS A 123 -12.65 -24.95 -2.63
N ASP A 124 -11.37 -25.24 -2.43
CA ASP A 124 -10.83 -26.57 -2.66
C ASP A 124 -10.32 -27.17 -1.35
N HIS A 125 -11.18 -28.01 -0.77
CA HIS A 125 -10.76 -29.09 0.11
C HIS A 125 -9.95 -30.11 -0.71
N GLY A 126 -8.71 -29.80 -1.05
CA GLY A 126 -7.80 -30.79 -1.62
C GLY A 126 -6.76 -30.25 -2.61
N ALA A 127 -5.51 -30.49 -2.24
CA ALA A 127 -4.35 -30.70 -3.10
C ALA A 127 -3.83 -29.53 -3.95
N ALA A 128 -2.57 -29.21 -3.65
CA ALA A 128 -1.57 -28.66 -4.53
C ALA A 128 -1.69 -29.16 -5.99
N HIS A 129 -1.61 -28.25 -6.95
CA HIS A 129 -0.88 -28.36 -8.23
C HIS A 129 -1.30 -27.19 -9.14
N ASP A 130 -0.60 -26.06 -9.05
CA ASP A 130 -0.14 -25.32 -10.25
C ASP A 130 0.69 -24.10 -9.82
N ALA A 131 2.01 -24.23 -9.94
CA ALA A 131 2.96 -23.14 -9.78
C ALA A 131 3.77 -23.03 -11.08
N SER A 132 3.25 -22.27 -12.04
CA SER A 132 4.02 -21.80 -13.19
C SER A 132 3.91 -20.28 -13.27
N GLY A 133 4.97 -19.60 -12.81
CA GLY A 133 5.05 -18.15 -12.77
C GLY A 133 6.02 -17.69 -11.69
N HIS A 134 7.32 -17.82 -11.95
CA HIS A 134 8.36 -17.20 -11.13
C HIS A 134 8.30 -15.68 -11.28
N SER A 135 7.54 -15.05 -10.39
CA SER A 135 7.71 -13.66 -9.99
C SER A 135 7.67 -13.66 -8.47
N GLU A 136 8.66 -13.02 -7.84
CA GLU A 136 8.79 -12.90 -6.40
C GLU A 136 7.60 -12.06 -5.89
N LYS A 137 6.48 -12.71 -5.56
CA LYS A 137 5.27 -12.04 -5.07
C LYS A 137 5.57 -11.47 -3.68
N ILE A 138 5.76 -10.15 -3.61
CA ILE A 138 6.14 -9.40 -2.40
C ILE A 138 5.02 -9.44 -1.33
N TRP A 139 3.79 -9.68 -1.77
CA TRP A 139 2.60 -9.79 -0.92
C TRP A 139 2.03 -11.21 -1.02
N GLY A 140 1.98 -11.89 0.12
CA GLY A 140 1.04 -13.00 0.30
C GLY A 140 -0.36 -12.41 0.32
N GLY A 141 -1.08 -12.56 -0.80
CA GLY A 141 -2.44 -12.10 -1.06
C GLY A 141 -3.41 -12.09 0.12
N ILE A 142 -4.54 -11.41 -0.07
CA ILE A 142 -5.75 -11.67 0.72
C ILE A 142 -6.02 -13.18 0.62
N GLY A 143 -5.68 -13.95 1.65
CA GLY A 143 -5.81 -15.42 1.64
C GLY A 143 -4.51 -16.24 1.61
N GLY A 144 -3.33 -15.65 1.85
CA GLY A 144 -2.15 -16.44 2.21
C GLY A 144 -2.45 -17.36 3.40
N GLY A 145 -2.13 -18.65 3.30
CA GLY A 145 -2.43 -19.64 4.33
C GLY A 145 -1.84 -19.26 5.69
N TRP A 146 -2.60 -19.52 6.76
CA TRP A 146 -2.15 -19.38 8.15
C TRP A 146 -2.06 -20.75 8.82
N PRO A 147 -0.99 -21.06 9.59
CA PRO A 147 0.24 -20.27 9.74
C PRO A 147 1.03 -20.24 8.43
N PRO A 148 1.89 -19.24 8.20
CA PRO A 148 2.76 -19.26 7.04
C PRO A 148 3.63 -20.51 7.08
N SER A 149 3.51 -21.39 6.08
CA SER A 149 4.18 -22.68 6.09
C SER A 149 5.70 -22.53 5.95
N GLU A 150 6.45 -23.06 6.91
CA GLU A 150 7.86 -23.42 6.71
C GLU A 150 7.92 -24.59 5.70
N GLY A 151 8.43 -24.33 4.48
CA GLY A 151 8.84 -25.38 3.56
C GLY A 151 7.99 -25.58 2.30
N SER A 152 8.46 -25.06 1.18
CA SER A 152 8.47 -25.83 -0.06
C SER A 152 9.83 -26.54 -0.15
N GLU A 153 9.84 -27.85 0.02
CA GLU A 153 11.04 -28.67 -0.15
C GLU A 153 11.64 -28.44 -1.55
N SER A 154 12.88 -27.96 -1.59
CA SER A 154 13.65 -27.86 -2.84
C SER A 154 13.99 -29.26 -3.32
N SER A 155 13.17 -29.82 -4.22
CA SER A 155 13.53 -31.05 -4.90
C SER A 155 14.72 -30.81 -5.83
N SER A 156 15.78 -31.57 -5.56
CA SER A 156 17.09 -31.53 -6.18
C SER A 156 17.09 -31.83 -7.69
N GLY A 157 17.72 -30.95 -8.48
CA GLY A 157 18.09 -31.12 -9.90
C GLY A 157 19.33 -30.28 -10.25
N PRO A 158 20.16 -30.64 -11.26
CA PRO A 158 21.62 -30.55 -11.14
C PRO A 158 22.24 -29.19 -11.48
N SER A 159 23.18 -28.81 -10.60
CA SER A 159 24.41 -28.01 -10.77
C SER A 159 24.58 -27.15 -12.04
N GLY A 160 24.48 -25.84 -11.85
CA GLY A 160 25.10 -24.78 -12.65
C GLY A 160 25.67 -23.71 -11.70
N ALA A 161 26.93 -23.36 -11.91
CA ALA A 161 27.82 -22.75 -10.92
C ALA A 161 27.68 -21.22 -10.74
N PHE A 162 28.09 -20.74 -9.54
CA PHE A 162 28.33 -19.35 -9.08
C PHE A 162 27.04 -18.50 -8.91
N VAL A 163 26.62 -18.08 -7.71
CA VAL A 163 27.28 -17.19 -6.73
C VAL A 163 26.83 -17.56 -5.31
N SER A 164 27.75 -17.59 -4.35
CA SER A 164 27.44 -17.78 -2.92
C SER A 164 26.88 -16.49 -2.31
N SER A 165 25.56 -16.37 -2.24
CA SER A 165 24.88 -15.58 -1.21
C SER A 165 24.21 -16.56 -0.24
N GLU A 166 24.45 -16.36 1.05
CA GLU A 166 23.99 -17.22 2.14
C GLU A 166 22.54 -17.69 1.95
N THR A 167 22.34 -18.99 2.03
CA THR A 167 21.01 -19.60 2.13
C THR A 167 20.42 -19.19 3.49
N PRO A 168 19.21 -18.60 3.56
CA PRO A 168 18.57 -18.31 4.83
C PRO A 168 18.43 -19.60 5.63
N SER A 169 18.81 -19.54 6.91
CA SER A 169 18.68 -20.62 7.86
C SER A 169 17.20 -20.89 8.13
N ALA A 170 16.83 -22.11 8.54
CA ALA A 170 15.46 -22.44 8.94
C ALA A 170 14.94 -21.66 10.19
N ALA A 171 15.68 -20.65 10.65
CA ALA A 171 15.23 -19.62 11.59
C ALA A 171 14.63 -18.36 10.89
N ASP A 172 14.58 -18.35 9.54
CA ASP A 172 14.21 -17.21 8.69
C ASP A 172 12.76 -17.29 8.14
N GLY A 173 11.87 -18.00 8.85
CA GLY A 173 10.45 -18.02 8.52
C GLY A 173 9.79 -16.64 8.74
N PRO A 174 8.67 -16.34 8.06
CA PRO A 174 7.92 -15.11 8.30
C PRO A 174 7.48 -15.01 9.77
N VAL A 175 7.67 -13.83 10.37
CA VAL A 175 7.24 -13.54 11.73
C VAL A 175 5.72 -13.57 11.79
N ALA A 176 5.16 -14.57 12.46
CA ALA A 176 3.73 -14.73 12.64
C ALA A 176 3.25 -13.99 13.89
N VAL A 177 2.29 -13.07 13.73
CA VAL A 177 1.66 -12.33 14.83
C VAL A 177 0.15 -12.41 14.69
N GLU A 178 -0.54 -12.74 15.79
CA GLU A 178 -1.99 -12.68 15.85
C GLU A 178 -2.42 -11.30 16.36
N VAL A 179 -3.30 -10.63 15.62
CA VAL A 179 -3.82 -9.31 15.97
C VAL A 179 -5.29 -9.46 16.37
N THR A 180 -5.59 -9.03 17.58
CA THR A 180 -6.98 -8.90 18.04
C THR A 180 -7.37 -7.42 18.03
N ALA A 181 -8.36 -7.08 17.23
CA ALA A 181 -9.01 -5.76 17.27
C ALA A 181 -10.24 -5.79 18.19
N MET A 182 -10.39 -4.75 19.00
CA MET A 182 -11.55 -4.51 19.85
C MET A 182 -11.70 -3.00 20.12
N GLN A 183 -12.86 -2.55 20.57
CA GLN A 183 -13.06 -1.19 21.08
C GLN A 183 -12.21 -1.00 22.35
N PHE A 184 -11.16 -0.16 22.38
CA PHE A 184 -10.55 0.64 21.32
C PHE A 184 -9.03 0.40 21.29
N ALA A 185 -8.63 -0.83 21.02
CA ALA A 185 -7.26 -1.29 21.05
C ALA A 185 -6.96 -2.34 19.98
N PHE A 186 -5.71 -2.35 19.51
CA PHE A 186 -5.11 -3.48 18.82
C PHE A 186 -4.21 -4.21 19.82
N ILE A 187 -4.38 -5.52 19.92
CA ILE A 187 -3.60 -6.37 20.82
C ILE A 187 -2.81 -7.37 19.96
N PHE A 188 -1.52 -7.49 20.23
CA PHE A 188 -0.59 -8.30 19.44
C PHE A 188 -0.16 -9.51 20.26
N ASN A 189 -0.51 -10.70 19.79
CA ASN A 189 -0.10 -11.96 20.39
C ASN A 189 1.01 -12.60 19.53
N TYR A 190 2.12 -12.93 20.17
CA TYR A 190 3.27 -13.60 19.56
C TYR A 190 3.22 -15.08 19.93
N PRO A 191 2.60 -15.95 19.10
CA PRO A 191 2.27 -17.32 19.50
C PRO A 191 3.50 -18.21 19.76
N GLY A 192 4.60 -17.98 19.02
CA GLY A 192 5.83 -18.76 19.22
C GLY A 192 6.42 -18.56 20.62
N PRO A 193 6.76 -17.32 21.01
CA PRO A 193 7.20 -17.01 22.37
C PRO A 193 6.11 -17.12 23.43
N GLY A 194 4.83 -16.93 23.08
CA GLY A 194 3.70 -17.05 23.99
C GLY A 194 3.44 -15.83 24.89
N PHE A 195 3.57 -14.61 24.36
CA PHE A 195 3.24 -13.38 25.10
C PHE A 195 2.41 -12.39 24.27
N VAL A 196 1.85 -11.40 24.97
CA VAL A 196 1.00 -10.34 24.40
C VAL A 196 1.65 -8.97 24.58
N SER A 197 1.53 -8.11 23.57
CA SER A 197 2.01 -6.73 23.56
C SER A 197 0.91 -5.76 23.15
N GLY A 198 1.01 -4.52 23.65
CA GLY A 198 0.17 -3.38 23.22
C GLY A 198 0.73 -2.62 22.01
N GLU A 199 1.99 -2.91 21.63
CA GLU A 199 2.66 -2.40 20.43
C GLU A 199 3.10 -3.57 19.54
N LEU A 200 3.07 -3.37 18.23
CA LEU A 200 3.53 -4.37 17.26
C LEU A 200 5.03 -4.19 17.06
N HIS A 201 5.86 -5.06 17.63
CA HIS A 201 7.28 -5.13 17.31
C HIS A 201 7.51 -6.10 16.14
N VAL A 202 8.32 -5.67 15.18
CA VAL A 202 8.70 -6.45 14.01
C VAL A 202 10.15 -6.15 13.62
N PRO A 203 10.86 -7.13 13.06
CA PRO A 203 12.18 -6.90 12.50
C PRO A 203 12.13 -6.24 11.11
N ALA A 204 13.12 -5.40 10.84
CA ALA A 204 13.38 -4.89 9.50
C ALA A 204 13.83 -6.02 8.57
N ASN A 205 13.45 -5.91 7.29
CA ASN A 205 13.84 -6.77 6.18
C ASN A 205 13.52 -8.26 6.34
N ARG A 206 12.62 -8.62 7.27
CA ARG A 206 12.07 -9.98 7.38
C ARG A 206 10.56 -9.94 7.10
N PRO A 207 10.02 -10.93 6.37
CA PRO A 207 8.58 -11.03 6.16
C PRO A 207 7.83 -11.18 7.48
N VAL A 208 6.70 -10.49 7.62
CA VAL A 208 5.79 -10.54 8.76
C VAL A 208 4.41 -10.93 8.22
N SER A 209 3.71 -11.81 8.92
CA SER A 209 2.33 -12.18 8.63
C SER A 209 1.45 -11.92 9.85
N LEU A 210 0.37 -11.17 9.63
CA LEU A 210 -0.62 -10.80 10.63
C LEU A 210 -1.90 -11.59 10.40
N LEU A 211 -2.27 -12.47 11.33
CA LEU A 211 -3.63 -13.01 11.40
C LEU A 211 -4.50 -12.08 12.24
N MET A 212 -5.46 -11.43 11.60
CA MET A 212 -6.26 -10.39 12.25
C MET A 212 -7.70 -10.86 12.45
N ASN A 213 -8.21 -10.68 13.67
CA ASN A 213 -9.59 -10.98 14.03
C ASN A 213 -10.17 -9.86 14.92
N SER A 214 -11.45 -9.53 14.71
CA SER A 214 -12.17 -8.60 15.60
C SER A 214 -13.01 -9.35 16.63
N LYS A 215 -13.12 -8.80 17.85
CA LYS A 215 -13.95 -9.34 18.94
C LYS A 215 -15.35 -8.73 19.02
N ASP A 216 -15.58 -7.60 18.36
CA ASP A 216 -16.82 -6.83 18.54
C ASP A 216 -17.39 -6.29 17.21
N VAL A 217 -16.87 -5.18 16.71
CA VAL A 217 -17.32 -4.46 15.51
C VAL A 217 -16.25 -4.49 14.42
N ILE A 218 -16.55 -3.96 13.25
CA ILE A 218 -15.54 -3.81 12.20
C ILE A 218 -14.53 -2.75 12.65
N HIS A 219 -13.24 -3.05 12.47
CA HIS A 219 -12.13 -2.11 12.58
C HIS A 219 -11.34 -2.13 11.28
N ALA A 220 -10.37 -1.23 11.12
CA ALA A 220 -9.38 -1.37 10.04
C ALA A 220 -7.98 -1.09 10.57
N PHE A 221 -7.07 -2.03 10.37
CA PHE A 221 -5.66 -1.90 10.68
C PHE A 221 -4.99 -1.08 9.57
N TRP A 222 -4.46 0.10 9.89
CA TRP A 222 -3.80 0.97 8.92
C TRP A 222 -2.44 1.45 9.44
N VAL A 223 -1.41 1.22 8.63
CA VAL A 223 -0.06 1.78 8.81
C VAL A 223 0.26 2.62 7.56
N PRO A 224 0.15 3.97 7.63
CA PRO A 224 0.29 4.85 6.47
C PRO A 224 1.62 4.67 5.73
N GLU A 225 2.73 4.60 6.45
CA GLU A 225 4.11 4.48 5.94
C GLU A 225 4.35 3.14 5.24
N PHE A 226 3.53 2.12 5.54
CA PHE A 226 3.64 0.82 4.88
C PHE A 226 2.70 0.69 3.68
N ARG A 227 1.81 1.66 3.45
CA ARG A 227 0.71 1.61 2.47
C ARG A 227 -0.21 0.41 2.64
N ILE A 228 -0.38 -0.03 3.89
CA ILE A 228 -1.21 -1.19 4.21
C ILE A 228 -2.41 -0.72 5.01
N LYS A 229 -3.60 -1.00 4.49
CA LYS A 229 -4.88 -0.85 5.17
C LYS A 229 -5.70 -2.13 4.96
N GLN A 230 -6.18 -2.72 6.05
CA GLN A 230 -7.03 -3.91 5.97
C GLN A 230 -8.14 -3.86 7.03
N ASP A 231 -9.36 -4.11 6.58
CA ASP A 231 -10.51 -4.26 7.47
C ASP A 231 -10.40 -5.56 8.27
N VAL A 232 -10.69 -5.46 9.57
CA VAL A 232 -10.69 -6.56 10.54
C VAL A 232 -12.13 -6.79 10.95
N ILE A 233 -12.74 -7.84 10.40
CA ILE A 233 -14.19 -8.08 10.46
C ILE A 233 -14.49 -9.19 11.48
N PRO A 234 -15.47 -9.00 12.39
CA PRO A 234 -15.88 -10.05 13.33
C PRO A 234 -16.31 -11.33 12.60
N GLY A 235 -15.73 -12.46 13.00
CA GLY A 235 -16.05 -13.78 12.42
C GLY A 235 -15.44 -14.04 11.04
N GLN A 236 -14.64 -13.11 10.50
CA GLN A 236 -13.90 -13.27 9.24
C GLN A 236 -12.42 -12.95 9.48
N PRO A 237 -11.61 -13.94 9.89
CA PRO A 237 -10.17 -13.75 10.02
C PRO A 237 -9.56 -13.33 8.69
N THR A 238 -8.67 -12.33 8.74
CA THR A 238 -7.96 -11.82 7.55
C THR A 238 -6.46 -11.96 7.78
N VAL A 239 -5.73 -12.26 6.70
CA VAL A 239 -4.26 -12.34 6.73
C VAL A 239 -3.69 -11.20 5.91
N VAL A 240 -2.73 -10.50 6.49
CA VAL A 240 -1.95 -9.45 5.82
C VAL A 240 -0.48 -9.74 6.03
N SER A 241 0.31 -9.71 4.96
CA SER A 241 1.74 -9.99 5.04
C SER A 241 2.55 -8.82 4.50
N PHE A 242 3.62 -8.42 5.17
CA PHE A 242 4.45 -7.31 4.73
C PHE A 242 5.90 -7.49 5.14
N THR A 243 6.78 -6.72 4.51
CA THR A 243 8.18 -6.62 4.92
C THR A 243 8.47 -5.15 5.20
N ALA A 244 8.78 -4.82 6.46
CA ALA A 244 9.17 -3.47 6.84
C ALA A 244 10.64 -3.24 6.45
N THR A 245 10.97 -2.12 5.83
CA THR A 245 12.32 -1.87 5.26
C THR A 245 13.12 -0.83 6.02
N ARG A 246 12.46 -0.05 6.89
CA ARG A 246 13.08 1.06 7.62
C ARG A 246 12.82 0.93 9.12
N PRO A 247 13.86 0.78 9.95
CA PRO A 247 13.73 0.83 11.40
C PRO A 247 13.13 2.16 11.86
N GLY A 248 12.27 2.12 12.86
CA GLY A 248 11.53 3.30 13.32
C GLY A 248 10.27 2.95 14.09
N ARG A 249 9.50 3.98 14.45
CA ARG A 249 8.20 3.85 15.12
C ARG A 249 7.14 4.51 14.26
N TYR A 250 6.16 3.73 13.83
CA TYR A 250 5.10 4.19 12.91
C TYR A 250 3.72 4.00 13.55
N PRO A 251 2.79 4.93 13.34
CA PRO A 251 1.46 4.84 13.94
C PRO A 251 0.64 3.72 13.28
N ILE A 252 -0.01 2.93 14.13
CA ILE A 252 -1.14 2.08 13.74
C ILE A 252 -2.41 2.85 14.08
N VAL A 253 -3.28 3.06 13.11
CA VAL A 253 -4.51 3.85 13.27
C VAL A 253 -5.72 3.00 12.88
N CYS A 254 -6.78 3.03 13.68
CA CYS A 254 -8.05 2.46 13.25
C CYS A 254 -8.64 3.33 12.12
N ALA A 255 -8.89 2.72 10.96
CA ALA A 255 -9.34 3.43 9.76
C ALA A 255 -10.76 3.06 9.29
N GLU A 256 -11.55 2.43 10.17
CA GLU A 256 -12.97 2.10 9.96
C GLU A 256 -13.76 2.47 11.23
N LEU A 257 -14.92 3.11 11.07
CA LEU A 257 -15.66 3.70 12.20
C LEU A 257 -16.12 2.62 13.19
N CYS A 258 -15.43 2.54 14.33
CA CYS A 258 -15.63 1.48 15.31
C CYS A 258 -16.27 1.93 16.63
N GLY A 259 -16.81 3.15 16.71
CA GLY A 259 -17.54 3.65 17.89
C GLY A 259 -17.06 5.01 18.44
N PRO A 260 -17.54 5.44 19.62
CA PRO A 260 -17.33 6.79 20.14
C PRO A 260 -15.87 7.23 20.34
N TYR A 261 -14.95 6.29 20.57
CA TYR A 261 -13.52 6.56 20.74
C TYR A 261 -12.67 6.12 19.54
N HIS A 262 -13.30 5.94 18.36
CA HIS A 262 -12.63 5.54 17.12
C HIS A 262 -11.38 6.37 16.81
N GLY A 263 -11.46 7.71 16.91
CA GLY A 263 -10.32 8.60 16.63
C GLY A 263 -9.13 8.44 17.60
N GLY A 264 -9.38 7.88 18.79
CA GLY A 264 -8.37 7.59 19.81
C GLY A 264 -7.82 6.16 19.75
N MET A 265 -8.37 5.29 18.90
CA MET A 265 -7.91 3.92 18.72
C MET A 265 -6.63 3.88 17.89
N ARG A 266 -5.49 3.94 18.59
CA ARG A 266 -4.14 3.96 18.01
C ARG A 266 -3.22 3.00 18.73
N SER A 267 -2.22 2.50 18.01
CA SER A 267 -1.07 1.77 18.55
C SER A 267 0.18 2.17 17.75
N THR A 268 1.29 1.50 17.96
CA THR A 268 2.56 1.75 17.27
C THR A 268 3.08 0.42 16.71
N VAL A 269 3.55 0.44 15.47
CA VAL A 269 4.50 -0.57 14.99
C VAL A 269 5.92 -0.08 15.23
N VAL A 270 6.71 -0.89 15.91
CA VAL A 270 8.13 -0.67 16.20
C VAL A 270 8.91 -1.58 15.28
N VAL A 271 9.59 -0.99 14.30
CA VAL A 271 10.47 -1.71 13.38
C VAL A 271 11.88 -1.64 13.95
N GLU A 272 12.42 -2.79 14.30
CA GLU A 272 13.72 -2.95 14.94
C GLU A 272 14.72 -3.59 13.98
N GLU A 273 16.01 -3.33 14.18
CA GLU A 273 17.04 -4.15 13.54
C GLU A 273 16.90 -5.61 14.00
N PRO A 274 17.21 -6.61 13.16
CA PRO A 274 16.97 -8.01 13.46
C PRO A 274 17.49 -8.46 14.83
N GLU A 275 18.70 -8.07 15.22
CA GLU A 275 19.31 -8.43 16.51
C GLU A 275 18.60 -7.76 17.70
N ALA A 276 18.14 -6.52 17.51
CA ALA A 276 17.39 -5.80 18.54
C ALA A 276 15.99 -6.41 18.74
N TYR A 277 15.34 -6.82 17.64
CA TYR A 277 14.08 -7.55 17.69
C TYR A 277 14.24 -8.88 18.42
N ASP A 278 15.28 -9.66 18.11
CA ASP A 278 15.51 -10.96 18.74
C ASP A 278 15.79 -10.80 20.25
N ALA A 279 16.54 -9.76 20.63
CA ALA A 279 16.77 -9.42 22.04
C ALA A 279 15.48 -8.99 22.76
N TRP A 280 14.64 -8.18 22.11
CA TRP A 280 13.33 -7.80 22.62
C TRP A 280 12.42 -9.01 22.80
N LEU A 281 12.41 -9.93 21.83
CA LEU A 281 11.62 -11.16 21.87
C LEU A 281 12.03 -12.04 23.06
N ALA A 282 13.35 -12.23 23.25
CA ALA A 282 13.89 -13.02 24.35
C ALA A 282 13.59 -12.40 25.73
N ALA A 283 13.61 -11.07 25.83
CA ALA A 283 13.34 -10.36 27.09
C ALA A 283 11.86 -10.42 27.51
N ASN A 284 10.93 -10.58 26.56
CA ASN A 284 9.49 -10.65 26.82
C ASN A 284 8.94 -12.08 26.82
N ALA A 285 9.73 -13.06 26.36
CA ALA A 285 9.34 -14.45 26.42
C ALA A 285 9.15 -14.87 27.89
N PRO A 286 8.05 -15.60 28.23
CA PRO A 286 7.86 -16.13 29.55
C PRO A 286 9.02 -17.05 29.92
N ALA A 287 9.52 -16.91 31.16
CA ALA A 287 10.58 -17.78 31.66
C ALA A 287 10.15 -19.25 31.53
N THR A 288 10.97 -20.06 30.86
CA THR A 288 10.73 -21.49 30.79
C THR A 288 10.88 -22.11 32.18
N LEU A 289 10.01 -23.04 32.56
CA LEU A 289 10.04 -23.72 33.87
C LEU A 289 11.42 -24.36 34.19
N ALA A 290 12.23 -24.66 33.18
CA ALA A 290 13.60 -25.17 33.32
C ALA A 290 14.60 -24.15 33.90
N GLN A 291 14.36 -22.85 33.73
CA GLN A 291 15.21 -21.77 34.26
C GLN A 291 14.79 -21.31 35.67
N ALA A 292 13.64 -21.76 36.15
CA ALA A 292 13.08 -21.39 37.45
C ALA A 292 13.40 -22.40 38.58
N ALA A 293 14.09 -23.51 38.29
CA ALA A 293 14.52 -24.43 39.33
C ALA A 293 15.77 -23.87 40.03
N PRO A 294 15.71 -23.49 41.32
CA PRO A 294 16.91 -23.15 42.05
C PRO A 294 17.81 -24.39 42.12
N ALA A 295 19.12 -24.19 41.96
CA ALA A 295 20.13 -25.19 42.27
C ALA A 295 20.02 -25.57 43.75
N LEU A 296 19.17 -26.54 44.06
CA LEU A 296 19.18 -27.26 45.33
C LEU A 296 20.21 -28.37 45.19
N GLU A 297 21.48 -28.01 45.31
CA GLU A 297 22.53 -28.97 45.63
C GLU A 297 22.93 -28.76 47.10
N GLY A 298 22.67 -29.80 47.89
CA GLY A 298 23.18 -29.97 49.25
C GLY A 298 24.46 -30.78 49.27
#